data_AF-A0A1I2M7M3-F1
#
_entry.id   AF-A0A1I2M7M3-F1
#
_cell.length_a   1.000
_cell.length_b   1.000
_cell.length_c   1.000
_cell.angle_alpha   90.00
_cell.angle_beta   90.00
_cell.angle_gamma   90.00
#
_symmetry.space_group_name_H-M   'P 1'
#
loop_
_entity.id
_entity.type
_entity.pdbx_description
1 polymer ?
#
loop_
_entity_poly.entity_id
_entity_poly.type
_entity_poly.pdbx_seq_one_letter_code
_entity_poly.pdbx_strand_id
1 'polypeptide(L)'
;MSVLLRSAIGGALLALPFAASAGGVLCEPPYNFGIKNGPDPVLCAIQATAKRFLDQRNVADKTDWRPLGPDYRSWVPPCRVPMKAAWATNEPRKSVLVSCRRTIASAHERNWEIAVSVYSDSEQRLYDIHLAAEGFVRSESRTGKLHREAGYPRNETLVPKCAVPFAVNWRDGTKNSVDVVCAKTVQTTWGKGKWRVAVPIEPAPAQTSIDCWAKIPAIAPCDDAWVTEGRKGVARSPAA
;
A
#
# COMPACT_ATOMS: atom_id res chain seq x y z
N MET A 1 -77.66 30.54 -14.18
CA MET A 1 -76.54 31.49 -14.07
C MET A 1 -75.29 30.72 -13.68
N SER A 2 -74.28 30.80 -14.54
CA SER A 2 -72.88 30.35 -14.37
C SER A 2 -72.30 30.80 -13.02
N VAL A 3 -71.29 30.17 -12.41
CA VAL A 3 -69.91 30.01 -12.90
C VAL A 3 -69.19 28.92 -12.08
N LEU A 4 -68.52 28.00 -12.78
CA LEU A 4 -67.45 27.13 -12.29
C LEU A 4 -66.16 27.96 -12.11
N LEU A 5 -65.54 27.93 -10.93
CA LEU A 5 -64.16 28.40 -10.76
C LEU A 5 -63.24 27.20 -10.52
N ARG A 6 -62.52 26.79 -11.57
CA ARG A 6 -61.35 25.92 -11.49
C ARG A 6 -60.14 26.81 -11.24
N SER A 7 -59.44 26.63 -10.11
CA SER A 7 -58.13 27.25 -9.89
C SER A 7 -57.04 26.27 -10.34
N ALA A 8 -56.35 26.62 -11.41
CA ALA A 8 -55.16 25.95 -11.89
C ALA A 8 -53.94 26.56 -11.19
N ILE A 9 -53.22 25.77 -10.39
CA ILE A 9 -51.89 26.14 -9.89
C ILE A 9 -50.87 25.54 -10.86
N GLY A 10 -50.51 26.32 -11.87
CA GLY A 10 -49.29 26.13 -12.64
C GLY A 10 -48.12 26.72 -11.87
N GLY A 11 -47.25 25.88 -11.32
CA GLY A 11 -46.03 26.27 -10.62
C GLY A 11 -44.82 25.72 -11.36
N ALA A 12 -44.00 26.63 -11.89
CA ALA A 12 -42.87 26.38 -12.77
C ALA A 12 -41.83 25.38 -12.21
N LEU A 13 -41.52 24.35 -12.99
CA LEU A 13 -40.30 23.55 -12.86
C LEU A 13 -39.10 24.43 -13.25
N LEU A 14 -38.46 25.04 -12.25
CA LEU A 14 -37.13 25.64 -12.41
C LEU A 14 -36.13 24.50 -12.68
N ALA A 15 -35.82 24.29 -13.95
CA ALA A 15 -34.67 23.50 -14.37
C ALA A 15 -33.40 24.25 -13.94
N LEU A 16 -32.83 23.84 -12.80
CA LEU A 16 -31.50 24.29 -12.40
C LEU A 16 -30.49 23.73 -13.40
N PRO A 17 -29.65 24.57 -14.05
CA PRO A 17 -28.56 24.09 -14.85
C PRO A 17 -27.55 23.40 -13.92
N PHE A 18 -27.37 22.09 -14.09
CA PHE A 18 -26.22 21.39 -13.52
C PHE A 18 -24.97 22.03 -14.12
N ALA A 19 -24.31 22.88 -13.34
CA ALA A 19 -22.97 23.33 -13.63
C ALA A 19 -22.08 22.08 -13.69
N ALA A 20 -21.71 21.68 -14.90
CA ALA A 20 -20.67 20.70 -15.13
C ALA A 20 -19.36 21.34 -14.65
N SER A 21 -19.04 21.15 -13.36
CA SER A 21 -17.74 21.50 -12.83
C SER A 21 -16.71 20.68 -13.60
N ALA A 22 -16.03 21.31 -14.57
CA ALA A 22 -14.72 20.91 -15.03
C ALA A 22 -13.71 21.16 -13.90
N GLY A 23 -13.95 20.54 -12.74
CA GLY A 23 -13.05 20.54 -11.63
C GLY A 23 -11.87 19.68 -12.02
N GLY A 24 -10.75 20.33 -12.33
CA GLY A 24 -9.46 19.66 -12.38
C GLY A 24 -9.35 18.80 -11.13
N VAL A 25 -9.17 17.50 -11.36
CA VAL A 25 -9.00 16.54 -10.27
C VAL A 25 -7.67 16.89 -9.60
N LEU A 26 -7.74 17.51 -8.43
CA LEU A 26 -6.55 17.75 -7.61
C LEU A 26 -6.07 16.39 -7.10
N CYS A 27 -4.89 15.95 -7.56
CA CYS A 27 -4.30 14.70 -7.09
C CYS A 27 -3.89 14.89 -5.63
N GLU A 28 -4.61 14.29 -4.69
CA GLU A 28 -4.18 14.28 -3.29
C GLU A 28 -2.90 13.44 -3.17
N PRO A 29 -1.91 13.90 -2.37
CA PRO A 29 -0.71 13.12 -2.07
C PRO A 29 -1.09 11.71 -1.58
N PRO A 30 -0.29 10.67 -1.92
CA PRO A 30 1.17 10.69 -1.97
C PRO A 30 1.83 10.86 -3.36
N TYR A 31 1.11 11.12 -4.45
CA TYR A 31 1.67 11.05 -5.82
C TYR A 31 2.64 12.17 -6.24
N ASN A 32 3.07 13.02 -5.32
CA ASN A 32 4.19 13.95 -5.53
C ASN A 32 5.55 13.26 -5.23
N PHE A 33 5.87 12.17 -5.93
CA PHE A 33 7.15 11.45 -5.76
C PHE A 33 8.34 12.11 -6.48
N GLY A 34 8.41 13.45 -6.53
CA GLY A 34 9.56 14.15 -7.11
C GLY A 34 9.86 13.81 -8.58
N ILE A 35 8.90 13.23 -9.30
CA ILE A 35 9.00 13.02 -10.74
C ILE A 35 9.03 14.43 -11.35
N LYS A 36 10.09 14.74 -12.12
CA LYS A 36 10.30 16.06 -12.74
C LYS A 36 9.14 16.55 -13.61
N ASN A 37 8.17 15.68 -13.91
CA ASN A 37 7.00 15.96 -14.75
C ASN A 37 5.65 15.98 -13.98
N GLY A 38 5.67 16.00 -12.64
CA GLY A 38 4.45 15.93 -11.83
C GLY A 38 3.81 14.54 -11.83
N PRO A 39 2.67 14.36 -11.12
CA PRO A 39 1.96 13.09 -11.10
C PRO A 39 1.34 12.79 -12.49
N ASP A 40 1.39 11.53 -12.91
CA ASP A 40 0.77 11.09 -14.16
C ASP A 40 -0.74 11.41 -14.16
N PRO A 41 -1.26 12.17 -15.14
CA PRO A 41 -2.64 12.63 -15.13
C PRO A 41 -3.66 11.48 -15.23
N VAL A 42 -3.28 10.35 -15.82
CA VAL A 42 -4.12 9.15 -15.90
C VAL A 42 -4.19 8.47 -14.54
N LEU A 43 -3.06 8.31 -13.85
CA LEU A 43 -3.02 7.74 -12.49
C LEU A 43 -3.81 8.61 -11.49
N CYS A 44 -3.71 9.94 -11.62
CA CYS A 44 -4.56 10.87 -10.85
C CYS A 44 -6.06 10.66 -11.10
N ALA A 45 -6.46 10.52 -12.36
CA ALA A 45 -7.85 10.28 -12.73
C ALA A 45 -8.35 8.95 -12.16
N ILE A 46 -7.50 7.92 -12.11
CA ILE A 46 -7.80 6.63 -11.48
C ILE A 46 -8.01 6.79 -9.97
N GLN A 47 -7.08 7.45 -9.27
CA GLN A 47 -7.18 7.67 -7.83
C GLN A 47 -8.44 8.45 -7.47
N ALA A 48 -8.78 9.49 -8.23
CA ALA A 48 -9.98 10.27 -7.98
C ALA A 48 -11.27 9.52 -8.28
N THR A 49 -11.26 8.66 -9.28
CA THR A 49 -12.39 7.77 -9.56
C THR A 49 -12.60 6.80 -8.39
N ALA A 50 -11.53 6.20 -7.88
CA ALA A 50 -11.59 5.36 -6.68
C ALA A 50 -12.07 6.16 -5.46
N LYS A 51 -11.54 7.37 -5.24
CA LYS A 51 -11.93 8.24 -4.14
C LYS A 51 -13.43 8.55 -4.16
N ARG A 52 -13.99 8.94 -5.30
CA ARG A 52 -15.43 9.24 -5.42
C ARG A 52 -16.29 8.04 -5.06
N PHE A 53 -15.89 6.84 -5.49
CA PHE A 53 -16.57 5.60 -5.11
C PHE A 53 -16.50 5.38 -3.59
N LEU A 54 -15.33 5.55 -2.98
CA LEU A 54 -15.16 5.41 -1.54
C LEU A 54 -15.94 6.45 -0.74
N ASP A 55 -15.96 7.71 -1.17
CA ASP A 55 -16.73 8.76 -0.51
C ASP A 55 -18.22 8.39 -0.46
N GLN A 56 -18.77 7.84 -1.54
CA GLN A 56 -20.15 7.34 -1.57
C GLN A 56 -20.36 6.13 -0.65
N ARG A 57 -19.44 5.16 -0.66
CA ARG A 57 -19.51 3.96 0.19
C ARG A 57 -19.31 4.27 1.67
N ASN A 58 -18.43 5.21 2.01
CA ASN A 58 -18.15 5.64 3.36
C ASN A 58 -19.39 6.24 4.03
N VAL A 59 -20.12 7.08 3.30
CA VAL A 59 -21.40 7.63 3.78
C VAL A 59 -22.44 6.52 3.97
N ALA A 60 -22.59 5.63 2.98
CA ALA A 60 -23.61 4.58 3.01
C ALA A 60 -23.34 3.51 4.10
N ASP A 61 -22.09 3.05 4.18
CA ASP A 61 -21.67 1.93 5.04
C ASP A 61 -21.16 2.41 6.41
N LYS A 62 -21.11 3.72 6.67
CA LYS A 62 -20.50 4.34 7.85
C LYS A 62 -19.05 3.88 8.06
N THR A 63 -18.27 3.94 7.00
CA THR A 63 -16.84 3.58 6.97
C THR A 63 -15.99 4.79 6.62
N ASP A 64 -14.67 4.65 6.72
CA ASP A 64 -13.69 5.73 6.53
C ASP A 64 -12.56 5.34 5.56
N TRP A 65 -12.86 4.51 4.55
CA TRP A 65 -11.89 4.05 3.57
C TRP A 65 -11.28 5.20 2.78
N ARG A 66 -9.96 5.14 2.57
CA ARG A 66 -9.19 6.07 1.75
C ARG A 66 -8.37 5.30 0.72
N PRO A 67 -8.21 5.81 -0.50
CA PRO A 67 -7.37 5.17 -1.49
C PRO A 67 -5.90 5.39 -1.15
N LEU A 68 -5.08 4.34 -1.24
CA LEU A 68 -3.61 4.47 -1.32
C LEU A 68 -3.17 4.95 -2.71
N GLY A 69 -4.08 4.84 -3.68
CA GLY A 69 -3.92 5.15 -5.10
C GLY A 69 -3.33 3.97 -5.89
N PRO A 70 -3.25 4.11 -7.23
CA PRO A 70 -2.78 3.04 -8.12
C PRO A 70 -1.27 2.82 -8.01
N ASP A 71 -0.79 1.61 -8.34
CA ASP A 71 0.64 1.37 -8.47
C ASP A 71 1.23 2.33 -9.51
N TYR A 72 2.27 3.09 -9.14
CA TYR A 72 2.91 4.06 -10.04
C TYR A 72 3.60 3.38 -11.23
N ARG A 73 3.83 2.07 -11.17
CA ARG A 73 4.35 1.26 -12.27
C ARG A 73 3.26 0.84 -13.24
N SER A 74 1.99 0.99 -12.89
CA SER A 74 0.88 0.77 -13.82
C SER A 74 0.94 1.82 -14.92
N TRP A 75 1.05 1.36 -16.16
CA TRP A 75 0.98 2.22 -17.33
C TRP A 75 -0.25 1.86 -18.14
N VAL A 76 -1.26 2.72 -18.11
CA VAL A 76 -2.50 2.53 -18.86
C VAL A 76 -2.80 3.75 -19.72
N PRO A 77 -3.35 3.56 -20.93
CA PRO A 77 -3.66 4.68 -21.81
C PRO A 77 -4.83 5.52 -21.26
N PRO A 78 -4.90 6.82 -21.62
CA PRO A 78 -6.00 7.68 -21.22
C PRO A 78 -7.37 7.13 -21.62
N CYS A 79 -8.34 7.26 -20.71
CA CYS A 79 -9.71 6.85 -20.96
C CYS A 79 -10.47 7.93 -21.74
N ARG A 80 -11.20 7.52 -22.79
CA ARG A 80 -12.06 8.41 -23.59
C ARG A 80 -13.47 8.55 -23.01
N VAL A 81 -13.88 7.62 -22.16
CA VAL A 81 -15.19 7.59 -21.50
C VAL A 81 -15.02 7.76 -20.00
N PRO A 82 -16.07 8.15 -19.27
CA PRO A 82 -16.02 8.15 -17.81
C PRO A 82 -15.64 6.76 -17.28
N MET A 83 -14.62 6.71 -16.43
CA MET A 83 -14.20 5.49 -15.74
C MET A 83 -15.31 5.02 -14.79
N LYS A 84 -15.33 3.71 -14.53
CA LYS A 84 -16.23 3.09 -13.53
C LYS A 84 -15.41 2.59 -12.36
N ALA A 85 -16.03 2.52 -11.19
CA ALA A 85 -15.43 1.97 -9.99
C ALA A 85 -16.38 0.99 -9.29
N ALA A 86 -15.82 -0.09 -8.77
CA ALA A 86 -16.52 -1.09 -7.96
C ALA A 86 -15.55 -1.70 -6.94
N TRP A 87 -16.06 -2.39 -5.92
CA TRP A 87 -15.20 -3.22 -5.08
C TRP A 87 -14.60 -4.36 -5.93
N ALA A 88 -13.30 -4.61 -5.76
CA ALA A 88 -12.69 -5.79 -6.36
C ALA A 88 -13.20 -7.05 -5.65
N THR A 89 -13.66 -8.04 -6.41
CA THR A 89 -14.32 -9.24 -5.86
C THR A 89 -13.36 -10.38 -5.53
N ASN A 90 -12.15 -10.36 -6.09
CA ASN A 90 -11.17 -11.45 -6.00
C ASN A 90 -9.79 -10.99 -5.52
N GLU A 91 -9.74 -9.86 -4.80
CA GLU A 91 -8.46 -9.37 -4.29
C GLU A 91 -8.24 -9.71 -2.82
N PRO A 92 -6.99 -10.07 -2.48
CA PRO A 92 -6.62 -10.39 -1.11
C PRO A 92 -6.82 -9.18 -0.18
N ARG A 93 -6.54 -7.98 -0.69
CA ARG A 93 -6.78 -6.72 0.00
C ARG A 93 -8.09 -6.11 -0.47
N LYS A 94 -8.74 -5.38 0.42
CA LYS A 94 -9.80 -4.47 -0.01
C LYS A 94 -9.20 -3.45 -0.97
N SER A 95 -9.76 -3.43 -2.17
CA SER A 95 -9.37 -2.51 -3.22
C SER A 95 -10.59 -2.12 -4.06
N VAL A 96 -10.47 -0.97 -4.70
CA VAL A 96 -11.45 -0.47 -5.65
C VAL A 96 -10.93 -0.77 -7.05
N LEU A 97 -11.66 -1.58 -7.79
CA LEU A 97 -11.39 -1.83 -9.20
C LEU A 97 -11.90 -0.64 -10.02
N VAL A 98 -10.98 0.11 -10.63
CA VAL A 98 -11.28 1.21 -11.53
C VAL A 98 -11.11 0.72 -12.97
N SER A 99 -12.15 0.85 -13.79
CA SER A 99 -12.15 0.34 -15.16
C SER A 99 -12.43 1.42 -16.20
N CYS A 100 -11.74 1.30 -17.33
CA CYS A 100 -11.98 2.05 -18.54
C CYS A 100 -12.47 1.12 -19.65
N ARG A 101 -13.66 1.38 -20.20
CA ARG A 101 -14.21 0.55 -21.29
C ARG A 101 -13.81 1.01 -22.68
N ARG A 102 -13.29 2.23 -22.81
CA ARG A 102 -12.85 2.77 -24.10
C ARG A 102 -11.74 3.80 -23.93
N THR A 103 -10.58 3.49 -24.46
CA THR A 103 -9.40 4.36 -24.46
C THR A 103 -9.37 5.26 -25.71
N ILE A 104 -8.35 6.10 -25.83
CA ILE A 104 -8.13 6.93 -27.02
C ILE A 104 -7.80 6.08 -28.27
N ALA A 105 -8.06 6.62 -29.46
CA ALA A 105 -7.95 5.86 -30.72
C ALA A 105 -6.52 5.38 -31.04
N SER A 106 -5.50 6.12 -30.61
CA SER A 106 -4.09 5.78 -30.77
C SER A 106 -3.56 4.79 -29.72
N ALA A 107 -4.35 4.44 -28.70
CA ALA A 107 -3.92 3.53 -27.66
C ALA A 107 -3.86 2.08 -28.15
N HIS A 108 -2.81 1.37 -27.72
CA HIS A 108 -2.61 -0.06 -27.95
C HIS A 108 -3.68 -0.88 -27.21
N GLU A 109 -3.92 -0.55 -25.94
CA GLU A 109 -4.95 -1.17 -25.12
C GLU A 109 -6.29 -0.42 -25.27
N ARG A 110 -7.39 -1.14 -25.52
CA ARG A 110 -8.71 -0.55 -25.83
C ARG A 110 -9.61 -0.36 -24.60
N ASN A 111 -9.35 -1.11 -23.55
CA ASN A 111 -10.02 -1.10 -22.27
C ASN A 111 -9.02 -1.63 -21.23
N TRP A 112 -9.19 -1.28 -19.96
CA TRP A 112 -8.29 -1.72 -18.89
C TRP A 112 -9.00 -1.67 -17.54
N GLU A 113 -8.46 -2.38 -16.56
CA GLU A 113 -8.90 -2.35 -15.17
C GLU A 113 -7.68 -2.28 -14.25
N ILE A 114 -7.73 -1.38 -13.26
CA ILE A 114 -6.68 -1.18 -12.27
C ILE A 114 -7.29 -1.25 -10.87
N ALA A 115 -6.73 -2.10 -10.02
CA ALA A 115 -7.10 -2.16 -8.62
C ALA A 115 -6.35 -1.11 -7.80
N VAL A 116 -7.12 -0.31 -7.07
CA VAL A 116 -6.61 0.72 -6.17
C VAL A 116 -6.77 0.21 -4.75
N SER A 117 -5.66 -0.12 -4.08
CA SER A 117 -5.68 -0.54 -2.68
C SER A 117 -6.28 0.56 -1.79
N VAL A 118 -7.03 0.18 -0.77
CA VAL A 118 -7.60 1.10 0.21
C VAL A 118 -7.04 0.85 1.60
N TYR A 119 -7.17 1.85 2.47
CA TYR A 119 -6.83 1.76 3.88
C TYR A 119 -7.88 2.49 4.71
N SER A 120 -7.95 2.20 6.01
CA SER A 120 -8.77 2.92 6.97
C SER A 120 -7.93 3.27 8.20
N ASP A 121 -8.23 4.39 8.86
CA ASP A 121 -7.55 4.75 10.12
C ASP A 121 -7.99 3.85 11.28
N SER A 122 -9.10 3.12 11.09
CA SER A 122 -9.58 2.07 11.99
C SER A 122 -8.92 0.71 11.77
N GLU A 123 -8.09 0.55 10.74
CA GLU A 123 -7.32 -0.67 10.47
C GLU A 123 -5.89 -0.59 11.00
N GLN A 124 -5.34 -1.74 11.40
CA GLN A 124 -3.95 -1.86 11.77
C GLN A 124 -3.08 -1.96 10.52
N ARG A 125 -2.06 -1.10 10.43
CA ARG A 125 -1.08 -1.18 9.35
C ARG A 125 -0.25 -2.45 9.51
N LEU A 126 -0.11 -3.22 8.43
CA LEU A 126 0.72 -4.43 8.41
C LEU A 126 2.19 -4.14 8.69
N TYR A 127 2.66 -2.94 8.33
CA TYR A 127 4.00 -2.47 8.66
C TYR A 127 4.24 -2.40 10.18
N ASP A 128 3.28 -1.91 10.96
CA ASP A 128 3.42 -1.83 12.41
C ASP A 128 3.47 -3.23 13.04
N ILE A 129 2.73 -4.19 12.47
CA ILE A 129 2.75 -5.60 12.89
C ILE A 129 4.12 -6.23 12.57
N HIS A 130 4.64 -5.99 11.37
CA HIS A 130 5.98 -6.43 10.96
C HIS A 130 7.05 -5.84 11.89
N LEU A 131 7.04 -4.54 12.16
CA LEU A 131 8.01 -3.90 13.06
C LEU A 131 7.99 -4.50 14.47
N ALA A 132 6.81 -4.84 14.99
CA ALA A 132 6.70 -5.49 16.28
C ALA A 132 7.31 -6.90 16.28
N ALA A 133 7.03 -7.68 15.24
CA ALA A 133 7.62 -9.00 15.04
C ALA A 133 9.15 -8.92 14.87
N GLU A 134 9.63 -7.97 14.07
CA GLU A 134 11.05 -7.74 13.82
C GLU A 134 11.79 -7.36 15.12
N GLY A 135 11.22 -6.44 15.90
CA GLY A 135 11.76 -6.04 17.19
C GLY A 135 11.91 -7.23 18.15
N PHE A 136 10.91 -8.10 18.20
CA PHE A 136 10.95 -9.34 18.98
C PHE A 136 12.03 -10.31 18.49
N VAL A 137 12.05 -10.64 17.19
CA VAL A 137 13.03 -11.56 16.59
C VAL A 137 14.45 -11.05 16.80
N ARG A 138 14.69 -9.75 16.58
CA ARG A 138 16.00 -9.13 16.80
C ARG A 138 16.44 -9.19 18.26
N SER A 139 15.50 -9.09 19.21
CA SER A 139 15.82 -9.23 20.63
C SER A 139 16.23 -10.67 20.99
N GLU A 140 15.57 -11.68 20.40
CA GLU A 140 15.91 -13.09 20.54
C GLU A 140 17.23 -13.46 19.84
N SER A 141 17.58 -12.78 18.75
CA SER A 141 18.87 -12.94 18.06
C SER A 141 20.04 -12.30 18.82
N ARG A 142 19.79 -11.37 19.75
CA ARG A 142 20.86 -10.88 20.63
C ARG A 142 21.19 -11.87 21.75
N THR A 143 20.24 -12.75 22.09
CA THR A 143 20.41 -13.78 23.11
C THR A 143 20.84 -15.14 22.54
N GLY A 144 20.85 -15.32 21.20
CA GLY A 144 21.33 -16.53 20.53
C GLY A 144 21.67 -16.34 19.04
N LYS A 145 22.32 -17.32 18.40
CA LYS A 145 22.73 -17.30 16.97
C LYS A 145 21.55 -17.44 15.96
N LEU A 146 20.46 -16.70 16.13
CA LEU A 146 19.38 -16.67 15.13
C LEU A 146 19.72 -15.66 14.02
N HIS A 147 20.23 -16.15 12.89
CA HIS A 147 20.36 -15.38 11.65
C HIS A 147 19.04 -15.40 10.88
N ARG A 148 18.03 -14.72 11.42
CA ARG A 148 16.67 -14.68 10.85
C ARG A 148 16.05 -13.30 11.02
N GLU A 149 15.11 -12.98 10.15
CA GLU A 149 14.36 -11.74 10.14
C GLU A 149 12.85 -12.02 10.13
N ALA A 150 12.06 -11.08 10.62
CA ALA A 150 10.61 -11.17 10.50
C ALA A 150 10.20 -10.79 9.08
N GLY A 151 9.40 -11.64 8.43
CA GLY A 151 8.73 -11.28 7.18
C GLY A 151 7.55 -10.35 7.44
N TYR A 152 6.67 -10.21 6.45
CA TYR A 152 5.43 -9.45 6.59
C TYR A 152 4.23 -10.38 6.85
N PRO A 153 3.20 -9.92 7.58
CA PRO A 153 1.91 -10.59 7.59
C PRO A 153 1.42 -10.81 6.16
N ARG A 154 0.55 -11.81 5.98
CA ARG A 154 -0.08 -12.02 4.66
C ARG A 154 -0.83 -10.75 4.23
N ASN A 155 -0.82 -10.46 2.93
CA ASN A 155 -1.42 -9.24 2.41
C ASN A 155 -2.93 -9.17 2.64
N GLU A 156 -3.60 -10.31 2.80
CA GLU A 156 -5.03 -10.43 3.14
C GLU A 156 -5.34 -10.05 4.59
N THR A 157 -4.31 -9.86 5.43
CA THR A 157 -4.51 -9.57 6.84
C THR A 157 -5.15 -8.19 6.99
N LEU A 158 -6.38 -8.16 7.49
CA LEU A 158 -7.09 -6.94 7.87
C LEU A 158 -7.56 -7.12 9.30
N VAL A 159 -6.99 -6.36 10.22
CA VAL A 159 -7.36 -6.39 11.63
C VAL A 159 -7.62 -4.98 12.13
N PRO A 160 -8.57 -4.78 13.06
CA PRO A 160 -8.82 -3.45 13.62
C PRO A 160 -7.58 -2.90 14.31
N LYS A 161 -7.42 -1.58 14.28
CA LYS A 161 -6.32 -0.87 14.93
C LYS A 161 -6.25 -1.23 16.41
N CYS A 162 -5.05 -1.55 16.88
CA CYS A 162 -4.84 -1.89 18.26
C CYS A 162 -4.81 -0.64 19.14
N ALA A 163 -5.48 -0.71 20.29
CA ALA A 163 -5.52 0.35 21.28
C ALA A 163 -4.42 0.22 22.36
N VAL A 164 -3.71 -0.90 22.37
CA VAL A 164 -2.67 -1.25 23.34
C VAL A 164 -1.40 -1.72 22.62
N PRO A 165 -0.23 -1.68 23.26
CA PRO A 165 0.97 -2.28 22.70
C PRO A 165 0.77 -3.75 22.33
N PHE A 166 1.43 -4.20 21.27
CA PHE A 166 1.36 -5.59 20.85
C PHE A 166 2.08 -6.50 21.84
N ALA A 167 1.54 -7.70 22.05
CA ALA A 167 2.28 -8.82 22.61
C ALA A 167 2.80 -9.68 21.45
N VAL A 168 4.06 -10.10 21.51
CA VAL A 168 4.67 -10.94 20.46
C VAL A 168 5.18 -12.22 21.09
N ASN A 169 4.83 -13.37 20.52
CA ASN A 169 5.24 -14.68 21.02
C ASN A 169 5.62 -15.61 19.86
N TRP A 170 6.51 -16.57 20.10
CA TRP A 170 6.76 -17.64 19.13
C TRP A 170 5.49 -18.47 18.89
N ARG A 171 5.18 -18.75 17.62
CA ARG A 171 4.09 -19.65 17.25
C ARG A 171 4.59 -21.10 17.28
N ASP A 172 3.89 -21.94 18.02
CA ASP A 172 4.05 -23.40 18.07
C ASP A 172 5.48 -23.91 18.39
N GLY A 173 6.34 -23.07 19.00
CA GLY A 173 7.70 -23.43 19.40
C GLY A 173 8.71 -23.66 18.26
N THR A 174 8.26 -23.78 17.00
CA THR A 174 9.09 -24.12 15.82
C THR A 174 9.99 -22.98 15.32
N LYS A 175 9.96 -21.80 15.97
CA LYS A 175 10.71 -20.57 15.61
C LYS A 175 10.63 -20.14 14.13
N ASN A 176 9.60 -20.61 13.41
CA ASN A 176 9.38 -20.32 11.99
C ASN A 176 8.30 -19.24 11.77
N SER A 177 7.59 -18.87 12.82
CA SER A 177 6.66 -17.75 12.80
C SER A 177 6.46 -17.21 14.22
N VAL A 178 6.06 -15.95 14.29
CA VAL A 178 5.64 -15.31 15.54
C VAL A 178 4.19 -14.87 15.44
N ASP A 179 3.52 -14.88 16.58
CA ASP A 179 2.20 -14.32 16.75
C ASP A 179 2.30 -12.92 17.31
N VAL A 180 1.85 -11.94 16.54
CA VAL A 180 1.61 -10.58 17.01
C VAL A 180 0.16 -10.49 17.46
N VAL A 181 -0.03 -10.17 18.74
CA VAL A 181 -1.33 -10.23 19.42
C VAL A 181 -1.72 -8.84 19.89
N CYS A 182 -2.95 -8.46 19.56
CA CYS A 182 -3.61 -7.30 20.12
C CYS A 182 -4.66 -7.75 21.13
N ALA A 183 -4.51 -7.32 22.38
CA ALA A 183 -5.47 -7.66 23.45
C ALA A 183 -6.71 -6.76 23.46
N LYS A 184 -6.63 -5.55 22.87
CA LYS A 184 -7.72 -4.57 22.84
C LYS A 184 -7.66 -3.69 21.60
N THR A 185 -8.75 -3.61 20.83
CA THR A 185 -8.85 -2.76 19.62
C THR A 185 -9.50 -1.41 19.90
N VAL A 186 -9.22 -0.40 19.04
CA VAL A 186 -9.80 0.95 19.13
C VAL A 186 -11.29 0.95 18.75
N GLN A 187 -11.66 0.11 17.77
CA GLN A 187 -13.05 -0.11 17.38
C GLN A 187 -13.38 -1.61 17.47
N THR A 188 -14.57 -1.92 17.99
CA THR A 188 -15.06 -3.30 18.20
C THR A 188 -16.12 -3.71 17.18
N THR A 189 -16.31 -2.93 16.11
CA THR A 189 -17.26 -3.25 15.03
C THR A 189 -16.95 -4.61 14.37
N TRP A 190 -15.73 -5.12 14.52
CA TRP A 190 -15.28 -6.41 14.00
C TRP A 190 -14.82 -7.33 15.14
N GLY A 191 -15.69 -8.24 15.60
CA GLY A 191 -15.34 -9.36 16.48
C GLY A 191 -15.16 -9.04 17.97
N LYS A 192 -14.36 -9.86 18.67
CA LYS A 192 -14.22 -9.86 20.15
C LYS A 192 -13.29 -8.75 20.71
N GLY A 193 -12.96 -7.74 19.90
CA GLY A 193 -12.06 -6.64 20.30
C GLY A 193 -10.60 -7.05 20.55
N LYS A 194 -10.19 -8.24 20.08
CA LYS A 194 -8.82 -8.77 20.17
C LYS A 194 -8.51 -9.62 18.94
N TRP A 195 -7.23 -9.71 18.56
CA TRP A 195 -6.80 -10.48 17.40
C TRP A 195 -5.37 -11.00 17.55
N ARG A 196 -5.01 -11.98 16.70
CA ARG A 196 -3.69 -12.58 16.59
C ARG A 196 -3.35 -12.70 15.11
N VAL A 197 -2.18 -12.23 14.71
CA VAL A 197 -1.67 -12.28 13.34
C VAL A 197 -0.37 -13.06 13.30
N ALA A 198 -0.28 -13.98 12.34
CA ALA A 198 0.94 -14.70 12.05
C ALA A 198 1.91 -13.82 11.27
N VAL A 199 3.16 -13.79 11.69
CA VAL A 199 4.26 -13.23 10.90
C VAL A 199 5.28 -14.35 10.64
N PRO A 200 5.55 -14.71 9.38
CA PRO A 200 6.55 -15.70 9.06
C PRO A 200 7.95 -15.19 9.43
N ILE A 201 8.83 -16.11 9.83
CA ILE A 201 10.25 -15.81 10.02
C ILE A 201 11.01 -16.35 8.82
N GLU A 202 11.81 -15.49 8.21
CA GLU A 202 12.58 -15.80 7.02
C GLU A 202 14.08 -15.86 7.37
N PRO A 203 14.89 -16.66 6.63
CA PRO A 203 16.33 -16.60 6.75
C PRO A 203 16.80 -15.17 6.46
N ALA A 204 17.63 -14.61 7.33
CA ALA A 204 18.25 -13.32 7.04
C ALA A 204 19.05 -13.47 5.73
N PRO A 205 18.99 -12.51 4.80
CA PRO A 205 19.84 -12.56 3.62
C PRO A 205 21.28 -12.73 4.09
N ALA A 206 21.98 -13.72 3.55
CA ALA A 206 23.40 -13.86 3.80
C ALA A 206 24.02 -12.52 3.42
N GLN A 207 24.65 -11.86 4.39
CA GLN A 207 25.34 -10.60 4.17
C GLN A 207 26.59 -10.93 3.34
N THR A 208 26.39 -11.22 2.06
CA THR A 208 27.45 -11.26 1.08
C THR A 208 27.98 -9.84 1.05
N SER A 209 29.17 -9.66 1.62
CA SER A 209 30.13 -8.59 1.29
C SER A 209 29.48 -7.33 0.75
N ILE A 210 29.29 -6.33 1.61
CA ILE A 210 29.17 -4.90 1.30
C ILE A 210 29.25 -4.63 -0.22
N ASP A 211 28.10 -4.55 -0.89
CA ASP A 211 28.03 -3.85 -2.16
C ASP A 211 28.42 -2.41 -1.85
N CYS A 212 29.68 -2.06 -2.13
CA CYS A 212 30.28 -0.73 -2.00
C CYS A 212 29.56 0.36 -2.83
N TRP A 213 28.36 0.09 -3.34
CA TRP A 213 27.59 0.96 -4.23
C TRP A 213 26.34 1.53 -3.55
N ALA A 214 25.97 1.03 -2.35
CA ALA A 214 24.76 1.49 -1.63
C ALA A 214 25.01 2.64 -0.63
N LYS A 215 26.19 3.25 -0.64
CA LYS A 215 26.49 4.46 0.14
C LYS A 215 27.19 5.47 -0.76
N ILE A 216 26.42 6.41 -1.30
CA ILE A 216 26.99 7.73 -1.60
C ILE A 216 26.87 8.54 -0.31
N PRO A 217 27.95 8.65 0.47
CA PRO A 217 28.32 9.92 1.05
C PRO A 217 29.58 10.40 0.34
N ALA A 218 29.63 11.71 0.15
CA ALA A 218 30.78 12.42 -0.37
C ALA A 218 32.08 11.99 0.33
N ILE A 219 33.11 11.70 -0.47
CA ILE A 219 34.55 11.82 -0.17
C ILE A 219 35.11 10.89 0.93
N ALA A 220 35.69 9.76 0.52
CA ALA A 220 36.99 9.26 1.01
C ALA A 220 37.52 8.13 0.07
N PRO A 221 38.79 8.11 -0.35
CA PRO A 221 39.35 7.03 -1.16
C PRO A 221 39.58 5.77 -0.31
N CYS A 222 39.23 4.61 -0.88
CA CYS A 222 39.55 3.30 -0.31
C CYS A 222 41.03 2.97 -0.57
N ASP A 223 41.93 3.48 0.26
CA ASP A 223 43.28 2.92 0.42
C ASP A 223 43.41 2.31 1.82
N ASP A 224 44.14 1.21 1.91
CA ASP A 224 44.60 0.52 3.14
C ASP A 224 43.74 -0.59 3.76
N ALA A 225 43.30 -1.57 2.94
CA ALA A 225 43.12 -2.93 3.45
C ALA A 225 44.46 -3.67 3.41
N TRP A 226 45.26 -3.50 4.47
CA TRP A 226 46.44 -4.31 4.77
C TRP A 226 46.07 -5.80 4.83
N VAL A 227 46.63 -6.59 3.91
CA VAL A 227 46.65 -8.05 3.99
C VAL A 227 47.87 -8.45 4.83
N THR A 228 47.64 -8.82 6.09
CA THR A 228 48.67 -9.45 6.93
C THR A 228 48.37 -10.93 7.16
N GLU A 229 49.42 -11.73 6.94
CA GLU A 229 49.64 -13.16 7.26
C GLU A 229 49.01 -14.21 6.33
N GLY A 230 49.74 -15.21 5.80
CA GLY A 230 51.14 -15.58 5.98
C GLY A 230 51.37 -17.10 5.81
N ARG A 231 52.52 -17.48 5.21
CA ARG A 231 53.20 -18.81 5.15
C ARG A 231 52.59 -19.83 4.18
N LYS A 232 53.32 -20.58 3.33
CA LYS A 232 54.72 -21.07 3.17
C LYS A 232 54.78 -21.53 1.68
N GLY A 233 55.75 -21.26 0.83
CA GLY A 233 57.18 -21.57 0.94
C GLY A 233 57.74 -21.96 -0.44
N VAL A 234 59.08 -21.93 -0.51
CA VAL A 234 59.98 -22.51 -1.52
C VAL A 234 60.39 -21.60 -2.70
N ALA A 235 61.70 -21.34 -2.71
CA ALA A 235 62.48 -20.51 -3.59
C ALA A 235 62.85 -21.18 -4.92
N ARG A 236 63.06 -20.36 -5.96
CA ARG A 236 64.30 -20.17 -6.74
C ARG A 236 63.96 -19.79 -8.19
N SER A 237 64.46 -18.63 -8.63
CA SER A 237 64.77 -18.41 -10.04
C SER A 237 65.83 -19.43 -10.50
N PRO A 238 65.86 -19.74 -11.79
CA PRO A 238 66.98 -19.16 -12.55
C PRO A 238 66.54 -18.54 -13.87
N ALA A 239 67.40 -17.63 -14.32
CA ALA A 239 67.40 -17.02 -15.62
C ALA A 239 67.72 -18.03 -16.74
N ALA A 240 67.11 -17.82 -17.91
CA ALA A 240 67.78 -17.67 -19.19
C ALA A 240 66.83 -16.91 -20.12
#